data_AF-A0A931ZAG1-F1
#
_entry.id   AF-A0A931ZAG1-F1
#
_cell.length_a   1.000
_cell.length_b   1.000
_cell.length_c   1.000
_cell.angle_alpha   90.00
_cell.angle_beta   90.00
_cell.angle_gamma   90.00
#
_symmetry.space_group_name_H-M   'P 1'
#
loop_
_entity.id
_entity.type
_entity.pdbx_description
1 polymer ?
#
loop_
_entity_poly.entity_id
_entity_poly.type
_entity_poly.pdbx_seq_one_letter_code
_entity_poly.pdbx_strand_id
1 'polypeptide(L)'
;MLGSIDANAGDQLLGWDTDQFNTDVRELTLAMVSILKAGGLGTGGFNFDAKLRRPSIDPEDLFLAHIGGMDAYALAFKLARRILAEGKLERFVADRYASFDTDYGRDIEKGKATLASLEKLVLTKLGEPTPRSGKQEYLENLLMQYLHG
;
A
#
# COMPACT_ATOMS: atom_id res chain seq x y z
N MET A 1 5.29 6.19 12.84
CA MET A 1 5.56 4.94 13.59
C MET A 1 4.31 4.07 13.51
N LEU A 2 4.43 2.80 13.14
CA LEU A 2 3.32 1.83 13.09
C LEU A 2 3.40 0.95 14.34
N GLY A 3 2.37 0.99 15.20
CA GLY A 3 2.36 0.27 16.48
C GLY A 3 1.43 -0.95 16.48
N SER A 4 0.15 -0.75 16.15
CA SER A 4 -0.89 -1.78 16.09
C SER A 4 -1.98 -1.33 15.11
N ILE A 5 -2.95 -2.18 14.80
CA ILE A 5 -4.08 -1.88 13.90
C ILE A 5 -5.39 -2.29 14.55
N ASP A 6 -6.37 -1.38 14.50
CA ASP A 6 -7.78 -1.72 14.67
C ASP A 6 -8.34 -2.16 13.31
N ALA A 7 -8.81 -3.40 13.26
CA ALA A 7 -9.18 -4.14 12.08
C ALA A 7 -10.68 -4.05 11.81
N ASN A 8 -11.08 -3.00 11.10
CA ASN A 8 -12.44 -2.77 10.68
C ASN A 8 -12.49 -2.14 9.28
N ALA A 9 -13.70 -1.82 8.82
CA ALA A 9 -13.97 -1.11 7.59
C ALA A 9 -15.10 -0.09 7.81
N GLY A 10 -15.01 1.02 7.11
CA GLY A 10 -16.10 1.97 6.95
C GLY A 10 -16.98 1.64 5.76
N ASP A 11 -17.94 2.53 5.50
CA ASP A 11 -18.57 2.65 4.19
C ASP A 11 -18.17 4.02 3.63
N GLN A 12 -17.52 4.05 2.46
CA GLN A 12 -16.99 5.28 1.86
C GLN A 12 -18.07 6.30 1.48
N LEU A 13 -19.33 5.88 1.41
CA LEU A 13 -20.47 6.74 1.11
C LEU A 13 -21.16 7.26 2.38
N LEU A 14 -20.75 6.81 3.57
CA LEU A 14 -21.34 7.20 4.85
C LEU A 14 -20.35 8.04 5.67
N GLY A 15 -20.78 9.23 6.07
CA GLY A 15 -19.95 10.18 6.83
C GLY A 15 -19.83 9.90 8.33
N TRP A 16 -20.10 8.67 8.77
CA TRP A 16 -20.04 8.25 10.17
C TRP A 16 -19.42 6.88 10.30
N ASP A 17 -18.99 6.55 11.52
CA ASP A 17 -18.28 5.31 11.81
C ASP A 17 -19.21 4.09 11.83
N THR A 18 -18.95 3.15 10.93
CA THR A 18 -19.77 1.94 10.78
C THR A 18 -19.18 0.73 11.47
N ASP A 19 -17.89 0.70 11.80
CA ASP A 19 -17.17 -0.42 12.44
C ASP A 19 -17.51 -1.79 11.83
N GLN A 20 -17.42 -1.93 10.51
CA GLN A 20 -17.69 -3.21 9.84
C GLN A 20 -16.51 -4.16 9.97
N PHE A 21 -16.77 -5.47 10.02
CA PHE A 21 -15.71 -6.43 9.76
C PHE A 21 -15.24 -6.25 8.31
N ASN A 22 -13.93 -6.04 8.11
CA ASN A 22 -13.38 -5.82 6.78
C ASN A 22 -13.24 -7.16 6.03
N THR A 23 -13.95 -7.28 4.90
CA THR A 23 -13.85 -8.42 3.99
C THR A 23 -13.36 -8.01 2.59
N ASP A 24 -12.88 -6.78 2.40
CA ASP A 24 -12.26 -6.31 1.16
C ASP A 24 -10.79 -6.76 1.10
N VAL A 25 -10.57 -7.91 0.46
CA VAL A 25 -9.24 -8.49 0.31
C VAL A 25 -8.29 -7.58 -0.49
N ARG A 26 -8.80 -6.76 -1.42
CA ARG A 26 -7.97 -5.85 -2.21
C ARG A 26 -7.40 -4.75 -1.31
N GLU A 27 -8.25 -4.11 -0.51
CA GLU A 27 -7.84 -3.10 0.46
C GLU A 27 -6.84 -3.69 1.47
N LEU A 28 -7.21 -4.82 2.08
CA LEU A 28 -6.37 -5.48 3.09
C LEU A 28 -5.02 -5.90 2.53
N THR A 29 -4.96 -6.35 1.27
CA THR A 29 -3.69 -6.72 0.62
C THR A 29 -2.75 -5.51 0.52
N LEU A 30 -3.27 -4.34 0.13
CA LEU A 30 -2.48 -3.11 0.02
C LEU A 30 -2.02 -2.60 1.39
N ALA A 31 -2.90 -2.66 2.40
CA ALA A 31 -2.54 -2.34 3.79
C ALA A 31 -1.43 -3.27 4.29
N MET A 32 -1.56 -4.57 4.03
CA MET A 32 -0.63 -5.59 4.48
C MET A 32 0.74 -5.49 3.79
N VAL A 33 0.81 -5.09 2.52
CA VAL A 33 2.09 -4.76 1.86
C VAL A 33 2.83 -3.68 2.65
N SER A 34 2.14 -2.64 3.09
CA SER A 34 2.73 -1.55 3.88
C SER A 34 3.16 -2.01 5.27
N ILE A 35 2.34 -2.81 5.95
CA ILE A 35 2.65 -3.38 7.27
C ILE A 35 3.90 -4.27 7.19
N LEU A 36 3.97 -5.16 6.21
CA LEU A 36 5.11 -6.06 6.03
C LEU A 36 6.39 -5.31 5.66
N LYS A 37 6.31 -4.25 4.83
CA LYS A 37 7.46 -3.40 4.52
C LYS A 37 7.98 -2.63 5.74
N ALA A 38 7.11 -2.31 6.69
CA ALA A 38 7.50 -1.69 7.96
C ALA A 38 8.14 -2.68 8.95
N GLY A 39 8.27 -3.96 8.59
CA GLY A 39 8.81 -5.01 9.46
C GLY A 39 7.75 -5.75 10.29
N GLY A 40 6.47 -5.58 9.96
CA GLY A 40 5.35 -6.15 10.72
C GLY A 40 4.89 -5.23 11.87
N LEU A 41 4.05 -5.77 12.76
CA LEU A 41 3.45 -5.01 13.87
C LEU A 41 4.23 -5.09 15.20
N GLY A 42 5.32 -5.85 15.25
CA GLY A 42 6.12 -6.01 16.47
C GLY A 42 5.27 -6.58 17.62
N THR A 43 5.06 -5.78 18.67
CA THR A 43 4.24 -6.14 19.83
C THR A 43 2.74 -5.84 19.66
N GLY A 44 2.35 -5.16 18.58
CA GLY A 44 0.95 -4.94 18.24
C GLY A 44 0.31 -6.12 17.52
N GLY A 45 -0.93 -5.94 17.10
CA GLY A 45 -1.70 -6.94 16.38
C GLY A 45 -2.87 -6.33 15.60
N PHE A 46 -3.74 -7.21 15.11
CA PHE A 46 -5.02 -6.83 14.55
C PHE A 46 -6.09 -7.00 15.63
N ASN A 47 -6.51 -5.89 16.22
CA ASN A 47 -7.64 -5.86 17.15
C ASN A 47 -8.92 -5.68 16.34
N PHE A 48 -9.85 -6.63 16.38
CA PHE A 48 -11.14 -6.47 15.67
C PHE A 48 -12.04 -5.48 16.40
N ASP A 49 -11.77 -4.19 16.22
CA ASP A 49 -12.64 -3.09 16.64
C ASP A 49 -13.80 -2.92 15.64
N ALA A 50 -14.58 -4.00 15.52
CA ALA A 50 -15.66 -4.15 14.58
C ALA A 50 -16.91 -4.69 15.29
N LYS A 51 -18.08 -4.38 14.75
CA LYS A 51 -19.37 -4.79 15.31
C LYS A 51 -20.24 -5.46 14.25
N LEU A 52 -21.13 -6.33 14.74
CA LEU A 52 -22.19 -6.91 13.92
C LEU A 52 -23.09 -5.81 13.35
N ARG A 53 -23.70 -6.09 12.20
CA ARG A 53 -24.74 -5.21 11.67
C ARG A 53 -25.97 -5.34 12.57
N ARG A 54 -26.72 -4.25 12.75
CA ARG A 54 -27.95 -4.26 13.57
C ARG A 54 -28.92 -5.42 13.29
N PRO A 55 -29.12 -5.89 12.04
CA PRO A 55 -29.99 -7.05 11.77
C PRO A 55 -29.34 -8.42 12.03
N SER A 56 -28.03 -8.50 12.23
CA SER A 56 -27.32 -9.72 12.61
C SER A 56 -27.40 -9.89 14.13
N ILE A 57 -28.44 -10.60 14.58
CA ILE A 57 -28.85 -10.68 15.99
C ILE A 57 -28.63 -12.08 16.59
N ASP A 58 -28.31 -13.07 15.77
CA ASP A 58 -28.13 -14.43 16.25
C ASP A 58 -26.72 -14.55 16.87
N PRO A 59 -26.55 -15.29 17.98
CA PRO A 59 -25.23 -15.41 18.62
C PRO A 59 -24.13 -15.95 17.68
N GLU A 60 -24.52 -16.77 16.70
CA GLU A 60 -23.64 -17.32 15.67
C GLU A 60 -23.09 -16.27 14.70
N ASP A 61 -23.77 -15.14 14.52
CA ASP A 61 -23.28 -14.03 13.69
C ASP A 61 -21.94 -13.50 14.19
N LEU A 62 -21.71 -13.52 15.51
CA LEU A 62 -20.43 -13.11 16.10
C LEU A 62 -19.28 -13.96 15.57
N PHE A 63 -19.49 -15.27 15.45
CA PHE A 63 -18.48 -16.20 14.94
C PHE A 63 -18.30 -16.01 13.45
N LEU A 64 -19.41 -15.95 12.69
CA LEU A 64 -19.37 -15.76 11.24
C LEU A 64 -18.60 -14.48 10.85
N ALA A 65 -18.85 -13.37 11.56
CA ALA A 65 -18.20 -12.10 11.30
C ALA A 65 -16.69 -12.14 11.58
N HIS A 66 -16.27 -12.72 12.71
CA HIS A 66 -14.85 -12.87 13.02
C HIS A 66 -14.15 -13.83 12.06
N ILE A 67 -14.78 -14.95 11.68
CA ILE A 67 -14.22 -15.89 10.70
C ILE A 67 -14.00 -15.16 9.37
N GLY A 68 -15.01 -14.44 8.86
CA GLY A 68 -14.90 -13.70 7.61
C GLY A 68 -13.79 -12.65 7.63
N GLY A 69 -13.68 -11.89 8.72
CA GLY A 69 -12.60 -10.92 8.90
C GLY A 69 -11.22 -11.59 8.97
N MET A 70 -11.06 -12.62 9.80
CA MET A 70 -9.80 -13.35 9.94
C MET A 70 -9.34 -13.98 8.63
N ASP A 71 -10.25 -14.60 7.87
CA ASP A 71 -9.95 -15.20 6.57
C ASP A 71 -9.52 -14.15 5.54
N ALA A 72 -10.19 -12.99 5.51
CA ALA A 72 -9.83 -11.89 4.61
C ALA A 72 -8.42 -11.35 4.92
N TYR A 73 -8.09 -11.13 6.20
CA TYR A 73 -6.74 -10.72 6.62
C TYR A 73 -5.68 -11.79 6.32
N ALA A 74 -6.01 -13.08 6.54
CA ALA A 74 -5.09 -14.18 6.26
C ALA A 74 -4.79 -14.30 4.76
N LEU A 75 -5.82 -14.16 3.91
CA LEU A 75 -5.64 -14.14 2.46
C LEU A 75 -4.80 -12.93 2.03
N ALA A 76 -5.13 -11.73 2.52
CA ALA A 76 -4.36 -10.52 2.26
C ALA A 76 -2.89 -10.65 2.66
N PHE A 77 -2.59 -11.29 3.79
CA PHE A 77 -1.22 -11.61 4.21
C PHE A 77 -0.48 -12.48 3.20
N LYS A 78 -1.11 -13.55 2.72
CA LYS A 78 -0.50 -14.43 1.71
C LYS A 78 -0.22 -13.68 0.40
N LEU A 79 -1.17 -12.85 -0.05
CA LEU A 79 -1.05 -12.07 -1.28
C LEU A 79 0.03 -10.99 -1.16
N ALA A 80 0.04 -10.22 -0.07
CA ALA A 80 1.05 -9.21 0.21
C ALA A 80 2.45 -9.80 0.27
N ARG A 81 2.62 -10.98 0.90
CA ARG A 81 3.89 -11.70 0.90
C ARG A 81 4.34 -12.09 -0.50
N ARG A 82 3.43 -12.54 -1.37
CA ARG A 82 3.74 -12.87 -2.76
C ARG A 82 4.15 -11.63 -3.56
N ILE A 83 3.42 -10.53 -3.42
CA ILE A 83 3.75 -9.23 -4.05
C ILE A 83 5.18 -8.81 -3.69
N LEU A 84 5.51 -8.83 -2.39
CA LEU A 84 6.82 -8.44 -1.89
C LEU A 84 7.93 -9.40 -2.34
N ALA A 85 7.67 -10.71 -2.33
CA ALA A 85 8.65 -11.71 -2.77
C ALA A 85 8.97 -11.59 -4.27
N GLU A 86 7.96 -11.31 -5.10
CA GLU A 86 8.17 -11.12 -6.53
C GLU A 86 8.78 -9.74 -6.85
N GLY A 87 8.54 -8.73 -6.01
CA GLY A 87 9.17 -7.40 -6.07
C GLY A 87 8.84 -6.60 -7.32
N LYS A 88 7.75 -6.92 -8.04
CA LYS A 88 7.40 -6.26 -9.31
C LYS A 88 7.05 -4.78 -9.11
N LEU A 89 6.31 -4.46 -8.03
CA LEU A 89 5.95 -3.08 -7.71
C LEU A 89 7.18 -2.28 -7.24
N GLU A 90 8.02 -2.88 -6.40
CA GLU A 90 9.27 -2.27 -5.92
C GLU A 90 10.22 -1.95 -7.07
N ARG A 91 10.40 -2.89 -8.02
CA ARG A 91 11.21 -2.65 -9.22
C ARG A 91 10.65 -1.50 -10.05
N PHE A 92 9.34 -1.43 -10.24
CA PHE A 92 8.73 -0.33 -10.98
C PHE A 92 9.03 1.04 -10.33
N VAL A 93 8.93 1.12 -9.00
CA VAL A 93 9.27 2.35 -8.25
C VAL A 93 10.75 2.68 -8.39
N ALA A 94 11.65 1.69 -8.20
CA ALA A 94 13.09 1.90 -8.36
C ALA A 94 13.43 2.40 -9.77
N ASP A 95 12.90 1.75 -10.81
CA ASP A 95 13.12 2.15 -12.20
C ASP A 95 12.59 3.55 -12.50
N ARG A 96 11.45 3.93 -11.90
CA ARG A 96 10.84 5.26 -12.06
C ARG A 96 11.74 6.36 -11.49
N TYR A 97 12.36 6.13 -10.34
CA TYR A 97 13.19 7.11 -9.63
C TYR A 97 14.70 6.94 -9.84
N ALA A 98 15.14 6.01 -10.68
CA ALA A 98 16.55 5.72 -10.94
C ALA A 98 17.41 6.94 -11.35
N SER A 99 16.81 8.03 -11.87
CA SER A 99 17.56 9.26 -12.15
C SER A 99 18.16 9.91 -10.90
N PHE A 100 17.55 9.70 -9.73
CA PHE A 100 18.08 10.18 -8.45
C PHE A 100 19.34 9.43 -8.01
N ASP A 101 19.56 8.22 -8.53
CA ASP A 101 20.79 7.44 -8.30
C ASP A 101 21.94 7.82 -9.24
N THR A 102 21.69 8.66 -10.25
CA THR A 102 22.70 9.14 -11.21
C THR A 102 23.39 10.42 -10.70
N ASP A 103 24.50 10.84 -11.33
CA ASP A 103 25.36 11.95 -10.90
C ASP A 103 24.61 13.16 -10.32
N TYR A 104 23.81 13.85 -11.15
CA TYR A 104 23.12 15.07 -10.73
C TYR A 104 21.99 14.81 -9.75
N GLY A 105 21.27 13.69 -9.92
CA GLY A 105 20.21 13.27 -9.01
C GLY A 105 20.75 13.03 -7.60
N ARG A 106 21.92 12.40 -7.51
CA ARG A 106 22.59 12.11 -6.24
C ARG A 106 23.10 13.37 -5.55
N ASP A 107 23.56 14.36 -6.31
CA ASP A 107 23.94 15.67 -5.76
C ASP A 107 22.72 16.44 -5.23
N ILE A 108 21.55 16.27 -5.85
CA ILE A 108 20.28 16.80 -5.33
C ILE A 108 19.93 16.11 -4.01
N GLU A 109 19.89 14.76 -3.97
CA GLU A 109 19.53 14.02 -2.76
C GLU A 109 20.46 14.29 -1.58
N LYS A 110 21.75 14.49 -1.85
CA LYS A 110 22.75 14.77 -0.81
C LYS A 110 22.81 16.24 -0.40
N GLY A 111 21.92 17.09 -0.91
CA GLY A 111 21.88 18.52 -0.60
C GLY A 111 23.10 19.32 -1.09
N LYS A 112 23.80 18.81 -2.11
CA LYS A 112 24.95 19.48 -2.72
C LYS A 112 24.55 20.43 -3.85
N ALA A 113 23.41 20.16 -4.49
CA ALA A 113 22.89 20.99 -5.55
C ALA A 113 22.35 22.32 -4.99
N THR A 114 22.63 23.42 -5.69
CA THR A 114 22.03 24.74 -5.47
C THR A 114 21.18 25.14 -6.67
N LEU A 115 20.31 26.15 -6.50
CA LEU A 115 19.52 26.68 -7.64
C LEU A 115 20.43 27.10 -8.81
N ALA A 116 21.56 27.75 -8.52
CA ALA A 116 22.52 28.16 -9.55
C ALA A 116 23.17 26.96 -10.28
N SER A 117 23.50 25.88 -9.58
CA SER A 117 24.04 24.68 -10.23
C SER A 117 23.00 23.96 -11.09
N LEU A 118 21.73 23.95 -10.65
CA LEU A 118 20.62 23.31 -11.37
C LEU A 118 20.23 24.11 -12.62
N GLU A 119 20.15 25.43 -12.52
CA GLU A 119 19.95 26.32 -13.68
C GLU A 119 21.01 26.03 -14.77
N LYS A 120 22.29 26.04 -14.39
CA LYS A 120 23.38 25.72 -15.31
C LYS A 120 23.24 24.33 -15.91
N LEU A 121 22.86 23.33 -15.12
CA LEU A 121 22.67 21.95 -15.59
C LEU A 121 21.57 21.86 -16.67
N VAL A 122 20.43 22.48 -16.42
CA VAL A 122 19.30 22.49 -17.37
C VAL A 122 19.69 23.18 -18.67
N LEU A 123 20.30 24.37 -18.58
CA LEU A 123 20.67 25.17 -19.75
C LEU A 123 21.79 24.55 -20.60
N THR A 124 22.66 23.71 -20.02
CA THR A 124 23.87 23.22 -20.72
C THR A 124 23.90 21.73 -21.03
N LYS A 125 23.15 20.89 -20.29
CA LYS A 125 23.26 19.43 -20.41
C LYS A 125 21.94 18.69 -20.57
N LEU A 126 20.88 19.09 -19.85
CA LEU A 126 19.64 18.30 -19.80
C LEU A 126 18.58 18.75 -20.82
N GLY A 127 18.42 20.06 -21.03
CA GLY A 127 17.34 20.57 -21.88
C GLY A 127 15.95 20.22 -21.35
N GLU A 128 14.99 20.06 -22.27
CA GLU A 128 13.59 19.77 -21.95
C GLU A 128 13.42 18.33 -21.42
N PRO A 129 12.79 18.13 -20.24
CA PRO A 129 12.60 16.79 -19.70
C PRO A 129 11.63 15.96 -20.55
N THR A 130 11.95 14.69 -20.73
CA THR A 130 11.03 13.73 -21.37
C THR A 130 10.14 13.07 -20.30
N PRO A 131 8.80 13.20 -20.37
CA PRO A 131 7.91 12.54 -19.43
C PRO A 131 7.98 11.02 -19.49
N ARG A 132 7.86 10.36 -18.33
CA ARG A 132 7.78 8.90 -18.21
C ARG A 132 6.41 8.48 -17.71
N SER A 133 5.75 7.58 -18.44
CA SER A 133 4.44 7.03 -18.08
C SER A 133 4.45 6.45 -16.65
N GLY A 134 3.37 6.69 -15.90
CA GLY A 134 3.15 6.12 -14.57
C GLY A 134 2.61 4.68 -14.59
N LYS A 135 2.17 4.18 -15.75
CA LYS A 135 1.66 2.81 -15.95
C LYS A 135 0.60 2.37 -14.93
N GLN A 136 -0.28 3.29 -14.53
CA GLN A 136 -1.28 3.04 -13.49
C GLN A 136 -2.16 1.83 -13.82
N GLU A 137 -2.72 1.76 -15.03
CA GLU A 137 -3.62 0.69 -15.46
C GLU A 137 -2.90 -0.66 -15.51
N TYR A 138 -1.62 -0.67 -15.88
CA TYR A 138 -0.79 -1.88 -15.82
C TYR A 138 -0.58 -2.35 -14.38
N LEU A 139 -0.31 -1.43 -13.45
CA LEU A 139 -0.11 -1.76 -12.03
C LEU A 139 -1.40 -2.22 -11.36
N GLU A 140 -2.54 -1.64 -11.73
CA GLU A 140 -3.86 -2.10 -11.31
C GLU A 140 -4.16 -3.51 -11.84
N ASN A 141 -3.87 -3.78 -13.12
CA ASN A 141 -3.99 -5.12 -13.69
C ASN A 141 -3.06 -6.13 -13.03
N LEU A 142 -1.83 -5.73 -12.69
CA LEU A 142 -0.90 -6.57 -11.96
C LEU A 142 -1.42 -6.92 -10.56
N LEU A 143 -2.03 -5.96 -9.86
CA LEU A 143 -2.70 -6.24 -8.58
C LEU A 143 -3.85 -7.23 -8.77
N MET A 144 -4.68 -7.06 -9.81
CA MET A 144 -5.78 -8.00 -10.10
C MET A 144 -5.27 -9.43 -10.38
N GLN A 145 -4.14 -9.58 -11.07
CA GLN A 145 -3.50 -10.89 -11.28
C GLN A 145 -3.13 -11.54 -9.94
N TYR A 146 -2.60 -10.77 -8.98
CA TYR A 146 -2.33 -11.32 -7.65
C TYR A 146 -3.60 -11.76 -6.92
N LEU A 147 -4.69 -10.98 -7.00
CA LEU A 147 -5.94 -11.28 -6.31
C LEU A 147 -6.66 -12.51 -6.87
N HIS A 148 -6.56 -12.76 -8.18
CA HIS A 148 -7.41 -13.74 -8.87
C HIS A 148 -6.69 -14.97 -9.42
N GLY A 149 -5.35 -14.99 -9.43
CA GLY A 149 -4.55 -16.14 -9.89
C GLY A 149 -3.85 -15.90 -11.22
#